data_AF-A0A151ADX0-F1
#
_entry.id   AF-A0A151ADX0-F1
#
_cell.length_a   1.000
_cell.length_b   1.000
_cell.length_c   1.000
_cell.angle_alpha   90.00
_cell.angle_beta   90.00
_cell.angle_gamma   90.00
#
_symmetry.space_group_name_H-M   'P 1'
#
loop_
_entity.id
_entity.type
_entity.pdbx_description
1 polymer ?
#
loop_
_entity_poly.entity_id
_entity_poly.type
_entity_poly.pdbx_seq_one_letter_code
_entity_poly.pdbx_strand_id
1 'polypeptide(L)' 'MSRYPREARSARIKCIACNAPVVRTVEGKYVCVDCGDSPLRPRAETPSATD' A
#
# COMPACT_ATOMS: atom_id res chain seq x y z
N MET A 1 1.18 11.28 20.58
CA MET A 1 1.74 10.04 21.13
C MET A 1 2.24 9.15 20.00
N SER A 2 3.54 8.83 19.95
CA SER A 2 4.09 7.88 18.97
C SER A 2 3.54 6.48 19.26
N ARG A 3 2.95 5.81 18.27
CA ARG A 3 2.48 4.43 18.44
C ARG A 3 3.71 3.53 18.54
N TYR A 4 3.81 2.75 19.62
CA TYR A 4 4.81 1.69 19.72
C TYR A 4 4.73 0.79 18.47
N PRO A 5 5.85 0.45 17.81
CA PRO A 5 5.82 -0.37 16.61
C PRO A 5 5.13 -1.70 16.89
N ARG A 6 4.08 -2.00 16.12
CA ARG A 6 3.44 -3.32 16.19
C ARG A 6 4.34 -4.35 15.52
N GLU A 7 4.24 -5.61 15.97
CA GLU A 7 4.91 -6.71 15.29
C GLU A 7 4.59 -6.69 13.81
N ALA A 8 5.66 -6.61 13.01
CA ALA A 8 5.58 -6.50 11.58
C ALA A 8 5.46 -7.91 10.98
N ARG A 9 4.34 -8.20 10.30
CA ARG A 9 4.21 -9.44 9.51
C ARG A 9 5.38 -9.57 8.54
N SER A 10 6.00 -10.75 8.43
CA SER A 10 7.07 -10.99 7.46
C SER A 10 6.49 -11.04 6.04
N ALA A 11 6.74 -10.00 5.24
CA ALA A 11 6.33 -9.93 3.84
C ALA A 11 7.28 -9.02 3.07
N ARG A 12 7.54 -9.34 1.79
CA ARG A 12 8.39 -8.52 0.91
C ARG A 12 7.76 -7.16 0.58
N ILE A 13 6.43 -7.12 0.48
CA ILE A 13 5.64 -5.92 0.16
C ILE A 13 4.41 -5.91 1.07
N LYS A 14 4.03 -4.73 1.57
CA LYS A 14 2.87 -4.53 2.45
C LYS A 14 1.96 -3.42 1.95
N CYS A 15 0.68 -3.52 2.29
CA CYS A 15 -0.28 -2.46 2.04
C CYS A 15 -0.08 -1.30 3.02
N ILE A 16 -0.05 -0.06 2.51
CA ILE A 16 0.13 1.15 3.34
C ILE A 16 -1.05 1.37 4.29
N ALA A 17 -2.27 1.04 3.85
CA ALA A 17 -3.49 1.33 4.62
C ALA A 17 -3.66 0.40 5.83
N CYS A 18 -3.47 -0.91 5.65
CA CYS A 18 -3.72 -1.91 6.70
C CYS A 18 -2.48 -2.68 7.16
N ASN A 19 -1.31 -2.47 6.56
CA ASN A 19 -0.06 -3.19 6.87
C ASN A 19 -0.13 -4.71 6.63
N ALA A 20 -1.13 -5.19 5.88
CA ALA A 20 -1.25 -6.60 5.50
C ALA A 20 -0.32 -6.96 4.33
N PRO A 21 0.00 -8.26 4.15
CA PRO A 21 0.79 -8.74 3.02
C PRO A 21 0.15 -8.42 1.67
N VAL A 22 1.00 -8.28 0.66
CA VAL A 22 0.58 -8.02 -0.72
C VAL A 22 1.04 -9.18 -1.60
N VAL A 23 0.17 -9.60 -2.52
CA VAL A 23 0.44 -10.66 -3.49
C VAL A 23 0.43 -10.11 -4.91
N ARG A 24 1.14 -10.79 -5.82
CA ARG A 24 1.08 -10.52 -7.26
C ARG A 24 0.06 -11.45 -7.89
N THR A 25 -0.93 -10.89 -8.54
CA THR A 25 -1.96 -11.63 -9.31
C THR A 25 -1.39 -12.17 -10.62
N VAL A 26 -2.13 -13.06 -11.29
CA VAL A 26 -1.75 -13.63 -12.60
C VAL A 26 -1.64 -12.57 -13.70
N GLU A 27 -2.37 -11.45 -13.55
CA GLU A 27 -2.30 -10.28 -14.45
C GLU A 27 -1.10 -9.37 -14.14
N GLY A 28 -0.25 -9.75 -13.19
CA GLY A 28 0.92 -8.97 -12.79
C GLY A 28 0.62 -7.80 -11.86
N LYS A 29 -0.63 -7.60 -11.43
CA LYS A 29 -1.04 -6.55 -10.49
C LYS A 29 -0.74 -6.93 -9.04
N TYR A 30 -0.35 -5.96 -8.23
CA TYR A 30 -0.15 -6.14 -6.78
C TYR A 30 -1.42 -5.80 -6.02
N VAL A 31 -1.88 -6.71 -5.16
CA VAL A 31 -3.14 -6.59 -4.42
C VAL A 31 -2.94 -6.98 -2.95
N CYS A 32 -3.50 -6.18 -2.05
CA CYS A 32 -3.54 -6.47 -0.62
C CYS A 32 -4.43 -7.68 -0.33
N VAL A 33 -3.95 -8.64 0.46
CA VAL A 33 -4.73 -9.85 0.81
C VAL A 33 -5.92 -9.59 1.73
N ASP A 34 -5.95 -8.42 2.38
CA ASP A 34 -6.93 -8.07 3.40
C ASP A 34 -7.99 -7.10 2.87
N CYS A 35 -7.56 -5.93 2.34
CA CYS A 35 -8.48 -4.92 1.84
C CYS A 35 -8.70 -4.94 0.32
N GLY A 36 -7.94 -5.72 -0.45
CA GLY A 36 -8.04 -5.76 -1.91
C GLY A 36 -7.47 -4.53 -2.64
N ASP A 37 -6.99 -3.51 -1.92
CA ASP A 37 -6.40 -2.32 -2.53
C ASP A 37 -5.02 -2.60 -3.15
N SER A 38 -4.66 -1.79 -4.14
CA SER A 38 -3.27 -1.67 -4.57
C SER A 38 -2.41 -1.13 -3.41
N PRO A 39 -1.24 -1.74 -3.12
CA PRO A 39 -0.34 -1.24 -2.08
C PRO A 39 0.24 0.13 -2.40
N LEU A 40 0.29 0.48 -3.69
CA LEU A 40 0.76 1.76 -4.18
C LEU A 40 -0.45 2.53 -4.68
N ARG A 41 -0.74 3.65 -4.02
CA ARG A 41 -1.60 4.66 -4.62
C ARG A 41 -0.73 5.46 -5.60
N PRO A 42 -1.19 5.71 -6.83
CA PRO A 42 -0.51 6.69 -7.67
C PRO A 42 -0.41 7.98 -6.86
N ARG A 43 0.76 8.62 -6.91
CA ARG A 43 0.94 9.94 -6.31
C ARG A 43 -0.16 10.82 -6.89
N ALA A 44 -0.97 11.43 -6.04
CA ALA A 44 -1.94 12.42 -6.50
C ALA A 44 -1.16 13.48 -7.27
N GLU A 45 -1.43 13.61 -8.57
CA GLU A 45 -0.90 14.71 -9.36
C GLU A 45 -1.48 15.98 -8.74
N THR A 46 -0.63 16.76 -8.06
CA THR A 46 -1.01 18.10 -7.63
C THR A 46 -1.37 18.86 -8.90
N PRO A 47 -2.58 19.44 -9.05
CA PRO A 47 -2.87 20.27 -10.20
C PRO A 47 -1.83 21.38 -10.21
N SER A 48 -0.96 21.36 -11.23
CA SER A 48 0.03 22.40 -11.45
C SER A 48 -0.75 23.70 -11.58
N ALA A 49 -0.57 24.59 -10.61
CA ALA A 49 -1.15 25.92 -10.64
C ALA A 49 -0.75 26.60 -11.95
N THR A 50 -1.72 26.81 -12.83
CA THR A 50 -1.60 27.67 -14.00
C THR A 50 -1.67 29.12 -13.52
N ASP A 51 -0.64 29.90 -13.86
CA ASP A 51 -0.62 31.37 -13.83
C ASP A 51 -1.04 31.86 -15.22
#